data_AF-A0A5A8E0D0-F1
#
_entry.id   AF-A0A5A8E0D0-F1
#
_cell.length_a   1.000
_cell.length_b   1.000
_cell.length_c   1.000
_cell.angle_alpha   90.00
_cell.angle_beta   90.00
_cell.angle_gamma   90.00
#
_symmetry.space_group_name_H-M   'P 1'
#
loop_
_entity.id
_entity.type
_entity.pdbx_description
1 polymer ?
#
loop_
_entity_poly.entity_id
_entity_poly.type
_entity_poly.pdbx_seq_one_letter_code
_entity_poly.pdbx_strand_id
1 'polypeptide(L)'
;MASAQPALDAAREAVDKLDKSAMTEMRAMPSPPAVVVRAMRATLILLRGERRSSELSWEGCKRALSKLDAFIRELKDLDATTLPTERLARARPLTEAADFDPDDVARRSFAAAAMARWCRAVVHYRDAFTEAEPLMRQLAEAEASRAAADRDAAAAQGRAAEAAARVNETRIDFARATASKAAAEAEAGALRAKLDVAARL
;
A
#
# COMPACT_ATOMS: atom_id res chain seq x y z
N MET A 1 -4.38 8.25 1.18
CA MET A 1 -4.49 7.26 2.27
C MET A 1 -4.83 7.84 3.64
N ALA A 2 -4.23 8.97 4.05
CA ALA A 2 -4.42 9.52 5.39
C ALA A 2 -5.86 9.96 5.75
N SER A 3 -6.75 10.24 4.78
CA SER A 3 -8.09 10.75 5.10
C SER A 3 -9.16 9.66 5.31
N ALA A 4 -8.97 8.46 4.77
CA ALA A 4 -10.02 7.43 4.76
C ALA A 4 -9.78 6.30 5.78
N GLN A 5 -8.52 5.97 6.07
CA GLN A 5 -8.17 5.04 7.14
C GLN A 5 -8.70 5.49 8.51
N PRO A 6 -8.56 6.77 8.93
CA PRO A 6 -9.10 7.22 10.21
C PRO A 6 -10.61 7.13 10.28
N ALA A 7 -11.31 7.32 9.16
CA ALA A 7 -12.77 7.20 9.10
C ALA A 7 -13.23 5.75 9.30
N LEU A 8 -12.50 4.79 8.72
CA LEU A 8 -12.77 3.36 8.92
C LEU A 8 -12.48 2.94 10.37
N ASP A 9 -11.39 3.42 10.95
CA ASP A 9 -11.03 3.11 12.34
C ASP A 9 -12.01 3.72 13.33
N ALA A 10 -12.45 4.97 13.11
CA ALA A 10 -13.51 5.61 13.90
C ALA A 10 -14.85 4.86 13.78
N ALA A 11 -15.18 4.33 12.60
CA ALA A 11 -16.36 3.49 12.42
C ALA A 11 -16.25 2.14 13.16
N ARG A 12 -15.08 1.50 13.16
CA ARG A 12 -14.81 0.27 13.93
C ARG A 12 -14.94 0.53 15.42
N GLU A 13 -14.42 1.65 15.91
CA GLU A 13 -14.56 2.06 17.31
C GLU A 13 -16.02 2.37 17.67
N ALA A 14 -16.79 3.01 16.77
CA ALA A 14 -18.22 3.23 16.98
C ALA A 14 -19.01 1.91 17.06
N VAL A 15 -18.59 0.88 16.31
CA VAL A 15 -19.13 -0.48 16.41
C VAL A 15 -18.69 -1.18 17.71
N ASP A 16 -17.51 -0.90 18.22
CA ASP A 16 -17.05 -1.42 19.51
C ASP A 16 -17.82 -0.83 20.70
N LYS A 17 -18.22 0.44 20.58
CA LYS A 17 -19.06 1.16 21.54
C LYS A 17 -20.56 0.87 21.39
N LEU A 18 -20.96 -0.05 20.50
CA LEU A 18 -22.37 -0.47 20.40
C LEU A 18 -22.79 -1.14 21.70
N ASP A 19 -23.70 -0.49 22.42
CA ASP A 19 -24.36 -1.09 23.55
C ASP A 19 -25.24 -2.26 23.08
N LYS A 20 -24.99 -3.45 23.65
CA LYS A 20 -25.78 -4.67 23.36
C LYS A 20 -27.27 -4.45 23.68
N SER A 21 -27.58 -3.57 24.63
CA SER A 21 -28.95 -3.17 24.94
C SER A 21 -29.62 -2.49 23.74
N ALA A 22 -28.98 -1.47 23.15
CA ALA A 22 -29.51 -0.73 22.01
C ALA A 22 -29.72 -1.61 20.77
N MET A 23 -28.87 -2.62 20.55
CA MET A 23 -29.06 -3.59 19.46
C MET A 23 -30.19 -4.58 19.74
N THR A 24 -30.40 -4.95 21.00
CA THR A 24 -31.52 -5.80 21.43
C THR A 24 -32.85 -5.05 21.27
N GLU A 25 -32.91 -3.78 21.67
CA GLU A 25 -34.07 -2.89 21.44
C GLU A 25 -34.37 -2.73 19.95
N MET A 26 -33.33 -2.51 19.14
CA MET A 26 -33.48 -2.43 17.70
C MET A 26 -34.05 -3.72 17.10
N ARG A 27 -33.59 -4.89 17.54
CA ARG A 27 -34.14 -6.19 17.09
C ARG A 27 -35.59 -6.40 17.53
N ALA A 28 -35.97 -5.90 18.70
CA ALA A 28 -37.31 -6.08 19.28
C ALA A 28 -38.39 -5.22 18.61
N MET A 29 -38.01 -4.27 17.74
CA MET A 29 -38.99 -3.39 17.06
C MET A 29 -39.96 -4.20 16.20
N PRO A 30 -41.28 -4.13 16.45
CA PRO A 30 -42.28 -4.83 15.65
C PRO A 30 -42.45 -4.17 14.26
N SER A 31 -42.34 -2.84 14.19
CA SER A 31 -42.38 -2.06 12.95
C SER A 31 -41.24 -1.03 12.96
N PRO A 32 -40.05 -1.38 12.43
CA PRO A 32 -38.90 -0.49 12.44
C PRO A 32 -39.10 0.70 11.48
N PRO A 33 -38.59 1.90 11.82
CA PRO A 33 -38.52 3.01 10.87
C PRO A 33 -37.75 2.62 9.60
N ALA A 34 -38.12 3.21 8.46
CA ALA A 34 -37.49 2.92 7.16
C ALA A 34 -35.96 3.09 7.19
N VAL A 35 -35.47 4.08 7.93
CA VAL A 35 -34.04 4.35 8.11
C VAL A 35 -33.30 3.22 8.85
N VAL A 36 -33.94 2.58 9.83
CA VAL A 36 -33.38 1.44 10.58
C VAL A 36 -33.28 0.21 9.67
N VAL A 37 -34.34 -0.05 8.90
CA VAL A 37 -34.34 -1.13 7.91
C VAL A 37 -33.27 -0.90 6.85
N ARG A 38 -33.10 0.34 6.38
CA ARG A 38 -32.07 0.70 5.42
C ARG A 38 -30.66 0.45 5.97
N ALA A 39 -30.41 0.81 7.23
CA ALA A 39 -29.11 0.62 7.88
C ALA A 39 -28.75 -0.86 7.98
N MET A 40 -29.70 -1.67 8.41
CA MET A 40 -29.53 -3.12 8.46
C MET A 40 -29.30 -3.74 7.08
N ARG A 41 -30.08 -3.34 6.07
CA ARG A 41 -29.90 -3.82 4.69
C ARG A 41 -28.54 -3.49 4.13
N ALA A 42 -28.11 -2.22 4.24
CA ALA A 42 -26.80 -1.78 3.79
C ALA A 42 -25.68 -2.58 4.48
N THR A 43 -25.84 -2.80 5.79
CA THR A 43 -24.88 -3.57 6.58
C THR A 43 -24.79 -5.02 6.11
N LEU A 44 -25.93 -5.71 5.90
CA LEU A 44 -25.95 -7.10 5.44
C LEU A 44 -25.40 -7.26 4.02
N ILE A 45 -25.64 -6.29 3.14
CA ILE A 45 -25.08 -6.27 1.78
C ILE A 45 -23.56 -6.14 1.84
N LEU A 46 -23.03 -5.20 2.62
CA LEU A 46 -21.57 -5.01 2.75
C LEU A 46 -20.90 -6.21 3.42
N LEU A 47 -21.44 -6.63 4.58
CA LEU A 47 -20.85 -7.65 5.43
C LEU A 47 -20.88 -9.05 4.81
N ARG A 48 -22.05 -9.47 4.32
CA ARG A 48 -22.30 -10.85 3.88
C ARG A 48 -22.56 -10.98 2.37
N GLY A 49 -22.66 -9.87 1.64
CA GLY A 49 -22.99 -9.90 0.21
C GLY A 49 -24.43 -10.31 -0.05
N GLU A 50 -25.32 -10.18 0.94
CA GLU A 50 -26.67 -10.75 0.87
C GLU A 50 -27.50 -10.12 -0.26
N ARG A 51 -28.18 -10.98 -1.02
CA ARG A 51 -28.93 -10.58 -2.23
C ARG A 51 -30.40 -10.93 -2.17
N ARG A 52 -30.76 -11.89 -1.32
CA ARG A 52 -32.11 -12.43 -1.27
C ARG A 52 -33.02 -11.44 -0.56
N SER A 53 -34.14 -11.10 -1.20
CA SER A 53 -35.14 -10.19 -0.63
C SER A 53 -35.67 -10.69 0.72
N SER A 54 -35.71 -12.00 0.95
CA SER A 54 -36.10 -12.62 2.22
C SER A 54 -35.12 -12.37 3.37
N GLU A 55 -33.82 -12.21 3.06
CA GLU A 55 -32.78 -11.93 4.06
C GLU A 55 -32.60 -10.42 4.29
N LEU A 56 -32.90 -9.62 3.27
CA LEU A 56 -32.99 -8.15 3.38
C LEU A 56 -34.33 -7.67 3.95
N SER A 57 -35.27 -8.59 4.20
CA SER A 57 -36.50 -8.29 4.95
C SER A 57 -36.19 -8.00 6.42
N TRP A 58 -37.12 -7.36 7.14
CA TRP A 58 -36.94 -7.13 8.57
C TRP A 58 -36.79 -8.44 9.36
N GLU A 59 -37.51 -9.49 8.97
CA GLU A 59 -37.34 -10.82 9.56
C GLU A 59 -35.92 -11.37 9.35
N GLY A 60 -35.34 -11.17 8.17
CA GLY A 60 -33.94 -11.51 7.89
C GLY A 60 -32.96 -10.71 8.73
N CYS A 61 -33.21 -9.40 8.89
CA CYS A 61 -32.42 -8.54 9.76
C CYS A 61 -32.47 -9.02 11.22
N LYS A 62 -33.66 -9.38 11.72
CA LYS A 62 -33.83 -9.94 13.07
C LYS A 62 -33.11 -11.27 13.25
N ARG A 63 -33.08 -12.14 12.22
CA ARG A 63 -32.28 -13.38 12.23
C ARG A 63 -30.79 -13.08 12.30
N ALA A 64 -30.29 -12.11 11.54
CA ALA A 64 -28.89 -11.71 11.60
C ALA A 64 -28.50 -11.18 12.99
N LEU A 65 -29.38 -10.40 13.63
CA LEU A 65 -29.21 -9.88 14.99
C LEU A 65 -29.45 -10.93 16.09
N SER A 66 -29.86 -12.16 15.77
CA SER A 66 -30.08 -13.20 16.78
C SER A 66 -28.80 -13.65 17.47
N LYS A 67 -27.67 -13.59 16.77
CA LYS A 67 -26.33 -13.90 17.27
C LYS A 67 -25.51 -12.62 17.37
N LEU A 68 -25.90 -11.76 18.31
CA LEU A 68 -25.39 -10.40 18.44
C LEU A 68 -23.86 -10.31 18.50
N ASP A 69 -23.23 -11.13 19.36
CA ASP A 69 -21.78 -11.12 19.53
C ASP A 69 -21.04 -11.53 18.26
N ALA A 70 -21.55 -12.53 17.53
CA ALA A 70 -20.98 -12.96 16.26
C ALA A 70 -21.13 -11.88 15.19
N PHE A 71 -22.29 -11.22 15.15
CA PHE A 71 -22.56 -10.13 14.20
C PHE A 71 -21.63 -8.93 14.43
N ILE A 72 -21.42 -8.51 15.69
CA ILE A 72 -20.49 -7.43 16.02
C ILE A 72 -19.05 -7.82 15.65
N ARG A 73 -18.66 -9.09 15.88
CA ARG A 73 -17.34 -9.58 15.48
C ARG A 73 -17.15 -9.53 13.96
N GLU A 74 -18.12 -10.01 13.19
CA GLU A 74 -18.08 -9.93 11.73
C GLU A 74 -17.89 -8.48 11.24
N LEU A 75 -18.56 -7.51 11.85
CA LEU A 75 -18.41 -6.08 11.48
C LEU A 75 -17.00 -5.54 11.72
N LYS A 76 -16.35 -6.00 12.77
CA LYS A 76 -14.98 -5.59 13.14
C LYS A 76 -13.94 -6.25 12.24
N ASP A 77 -14.13 -7.55 11.99
CA ASP A 77 -13.21 -8.40 11.25
C ASP A 77 -13.36 -8.22 9.73
N LEU A 78 -14.33 -7.41 9.26
CA LEU A 78 -14.48 -7.14 7.83
C LEU A 78 -13.22 -6.47 7.28
N ASP A 79 -12.58 -7.18 6.36
CA ASP A 79 -11.52 -6.64 5.54
C ASP A 79 -12.11 -5.74 4.45
N ALA A 80 -12.05 -4.44 4.72
CA ALA A 80 -12.51 -3.43 3.79
C ALA A 80 -11.53 -3.20 2.62
N THR A 81 -10.40 -3.91 2.50
CA THR A 81 -9.52 -3.79 1.32
C THR A 81 -9.95 -4.75 0.20
N THR A 82 -10.44 -5.94 0.56
CA THR A 82 -10.84 -7.01 -0.37
C THR A 82 -12.34 -7.03 -0.70
N LEU A 83 -13.08 -6.02 -0.27
CA LEU A 83 -14.51 -5.90 -0.52
C LEU A 83 -14.83 -5.84 -2.03
N PRO A 84 -15.66 -6.78 -2.57
CA PRO A 84 -16.03 -6.77 -3.97
C PRO A 84 -16.81 -5.51 -4.36
N THR A 85 -16.50 -4.95 -5.53
CA THR A 85 -17.15 -3.76 -6.11
C THR A 85 -18.66 -3.92 -6.24
N GLU A 86 -19.13 -5.15 -6.46
CA GLU A 86 -20.55 -5.46 -6.55
C GLU A 86 -21.31 -5.20 -5.24
N ARG A 87 -20.69 -5.48 -4.08
CA ARG A 87 -21.30 -5.20 -2.77
C ARG A 87 -21.42 -3.70 -2.55
N LEU A 88 -20.38 -2.95 -2.93
CA LEU A 88 -20.37 -1.49 -2.86
C LEU A 88 -21.44 -0.88 -3.76
N ALA A 89 -21.53 -1.32 -5.02
CA ALA A 89 -22.54 -0.83 -5.98
C ALA A 89 -23.97 -1.02 -5.46
N ARG A 90 -24.25 -2.12 -4.75
CA ARG A 90 -25.56 -2.39 -4.17
C ARG A 90 -25.82 -1.64 -2.87
N ALA A 91 -24.79 -1.41 -2.06
CA ALA A 91 -24.91 -0.66 -0.81
C ALA A 91 -25.01 0.86 -1.05
N ARG A 92 -24.34 1.38 -2.08
CA ARG A 92 -24.26 2.81 -2.43
C ARG A 92 -25.62 3.53 -2.47
N PRO A 93 -26.65 3.06 -3.21
CA PRO A 93 -27.95 3.74 -3.23
C PRO A 93 -28.65 3.76 -1.87
N LEU A 94 -28.29 2.86 -0.95
CA LEU A 94 -28.81 2.86 0.42
C LEU A 94 -28.03 3.85 1.31
N THR A 95 -26.71 3.94 1.13
CA THR A 95 -25.85 4.81 1.96
C THR A 95 -25.89 6.28 1.57
N GLU A 96 -26.19 6.57 0.30
CA GLU A 96 -26.31 7.92 -0.27
C GLU A 96 -27.72 8.52 -0.16
N ALA A 97 -28.69 7.74 0.34
CA ALA A 97 -30.03 8.27 0.60
C ALA A 97 -29.95 9.44 1.60
N ALA A 98 -30.70 10.51 1.34
CA ALA A 98 -30.66 11.74 2.14
C ALA A 98 -31.06 11.50 3.61
N ASP A 99 -31.92 10.51 3.86
CA ASP A 99 -32.36 10.09 5.19
C ASP A 99 -31.45 9.03 5.83
N PHE A 100 -30.28 8.78 5.24
CA PHE A 100 -29.25 7.86 5.75
C PHE A 100 -28.11 8.60 6.47
N ASP A 101 -28.37 9.78 7.00
CA ASP A 101 -27.38 10.50 7.79
C ASP A 101 -27.26 9.92 9.20
N PRO A 102 -26.07 9.50 9.68
CA PRO A 102 -25.92 8.94 11.02
C PRO A 102 -26.48 9.81 12.14
N ASP A 103 -26.44 11.15 12.01
CA ASP A 103 -26.91 12.06 13.05
C ASP A 103 -28.44 12.16 13.05
N ASP A 104 -29.07 12.09 11.87
CA ASP A 104 -30.54 12.00 11.75
C ASP A 104 -31.06 10.62 12.18
N VAL A 105 -30.33 9.55 11.84
CA VAL A 105 -30.65 8.18 12.25
C VAL A 105 -30.53 8.03 13.76
N ALA A 106 -29.57 8.71 14.40
CA ALA A 106 -29.37 8.66 15.85
C ALA A 106 -30.60 9.12 16.63
N ARG A 107 -31.40 10.03 16.06
CA ARG A 107 -32.69 10.47 16.65
C ARG A 107 -33.75 9.37 16.67
N ARG A 108 -33.60 8.32 15.86
CA ARG A 108 -34.53 7.19 15.74
C ARG A 108 -33.99 5.93 16.41
N SER A 109 -32.69 5.67 16.27
CA SER A 109 -32.01 4.53 16.89
C SER A 109 -30.51 4.75 16.90
N PHE A 110 -29.93 4.70 18.10
CA PHE A 110 -28.47 4.78 18.29
C PHE A 110 -27.74 3.62 17.59
N ALA A 111 -28.27 2.39 17.69
CA ALA A 111 -27.69 1.23 17.05
C ALA A 111 -27.70 1.35 15.51
N ALA A 112 -28.82 1.82 14.93
CA ALA A 112 -28.90 2.05 13.48
C ALA A 112 -27.95 3.17 13.02
N ALA A 113 -27.72 4.19 13.84
CA ALA A 113 -26.78 5.25 13.53
C ALA A 113 -25.32 4.76 13.48
N ALA A 114 -24.93 3.90 14.42
CA ALA A 114 -23.62 3.27 14.40
C ALA A 114 -23.43 2.40 13.14
N MET A 115 -24.45 1.64 12.75
CA MET A 115 -24.46 0.87 11.50
C MET A 115 -24.38 1.77 10.26
N ALA A 116 -25.12 2.88 10.23
CA ALA A 116 -25.07 3.83 9.13
C ALA A 116 -23.69 4.48 8.99
N ARG A 117 -23.09 4.89 10.11
CA ARG A 117 -21.72 5.43 10.18
C ARG A 117 -20.70 4.40 9.67
N TRP A 118 -20.84 3.14 10.09
CA TRP A 118 -19.98 2.05 9.63
C TRP A 118 -20.12 1.80 8.13
N CYS A 119 -21.34 1.72 7.60
CA CYS A 119 -21.57 1.52 6.16
C CYS A 119 -20.94 2.64 5.33
N ARG A 120 -21.17 3.90 5.72
CA ARG A 120 -20.60 5.07 5.02
C ARG A 120 -19.07 5.06 5.06
N ALA A 121 -18.47 4.74 6.21
CA ALA A 121 -17.02 4.67 6.35
C ALA A 121 -16.40 3.57 5.49
N VAL A 122 -17.03 2.40 5.41
CA VAL A 122 -16.58 1.29 4.54
C VAL A 122 -16.63 1.68 3.07
N VAL A 123 -17.71 2.30 2.61
CA VAL A 123 -17.84 2.76 1.21
C VAL A 123 -16.80 3.82 0.90
N HIS A 124 -16.65 4.84 1.76
CA HIS A 124 -15.66 5.90 1.57
C HIS A 124 -14.22 5.39 1.59
N TYR A 125 -13.91 4.44 2.48
CA TYR A 125 -12.62 3.77 2.50
C TYR A 125 -12.33 3.07 1.18
N ARG A 126 -13.31 2.35 0.64
CA ARG A 126 -13.13 1.66 -0.63
C ARG A 126 -12.94 2.62 -1.79
N ASP A 127 -13.66 3.73 -1.83
CA ASP A 127 -13.47 4.74 -2.88
C ASP A 127 -12.03 5.28 -2.85
N ALA A 128 -11.57 5.72 -1.67
CA ALA A 128 -10.22 6.22 -1.47
C ALA A 128 -9.13 5.17 -1.73
N PHE A 129 -9.38 3.90 -1.40
CA PHE A 129 -8.44 2.81 -1.65
C PHE A 129 -8.32 2.50 -3.15
N THR A 130 -9.43 2.56 -3.90
CA THR A 130 -9.43 2.30 -5.35
C THR A 130 -8.64 3.37 -6.11
N GLU A 131 -8.71 4.63 -5.66
CA GLU A 131 -7.88 5.71 -6.20
C GLU A 131 -6.40 5.56 -5.84
N ALA A 132 -6.10 5.04 -4.64
CA ALA A 132 -4.75 4.95 -4.13
C ALA A 132 -3.99 3.68 -4.58
N GLU A 133 -4.68 2.58 -4.86
CA GLU A 133 -4.10 1.32 -5.36
C GLU A 133 -3.19 1.50 -6.60
N PRO A 134 -3.62 2.18 -7.69
CA PRO A 134 -2.75 2.38 -8.84
C PRO A 134 -1.52 3.23 -8.51
N LEU A 135 -1.67 4.24 -7.64
CA LEU A 135 -0.57 5.10 -7.21
C LEU A 135 0.45 4.33 -6.37
N MET A 136 -0.01 3.45 -5.48
CA MET A 136 0.88 2.59 -4.70
C MET A 136 1.64 1.60 -5.58
N ARG A 137 0.97 1.04 -6.60
CA ARG A 137 1.62 0.14 -7.55
C ARG A 137 2.69 0.87 -8.36
N GLN A 138 2.37 2.06 -8.86
CA GLN A 138 3.33 2.91 -9.58
C GLN A 138 4.51 3.31 -8.70
N LEU A 139 4.27 3.64 -7.43
CA LEU A 139 5.33 3.95 -6.49
C LEU A 139 6.26 2.75 -6.28
N ALA A 140 5.71 1.56 -6.05
CA ALA A 140 6.49 0.34 -5.88
C ALA A 140 7.30 -0.02 -7.13
N GLU A 141 6.71 0.14 -8.32
CA GLU A 141 7.41 -0.04 -9.61
C GLU A 141 8.56 0.97 -9.77
N ALA A 142 8.33 2.25 -9.44
CA ALA A 142 9.34 3.30 -9.50
C ALA A 142 10.48 3.08 -8.50
N GLU A 143 10.17 2.67 -7.27
CA GLU A 143 11.16 2.34 -6.25
C GLU A 143 12.01 1.13 -6.65
N ALA A 144 11.39 0.09 -7.22
CA ALA A 144 12.12 -1.07 -7.74
C ALA A 144 13.05 -0.69 -8.91
N SER A 145 12.58 0.17 -9.82
CA SER A 145 13.39 0.69 -10.93
C SER A 145 14.57 1.52 -10.43
N ARG A 146 14.32 2.41 -9.46
CA ARG A 146 15.37 3.21 -8.82
C ARG A 146 16.41 2.31 -8.14
N ALA A 147 15.98 1.32 -7.36
CA ALA A 147 16.88 0.40 -6.69
C ALA A 147 17.71 -0.45 -7.67
N ALA A 148 17.20 -0.72 -8.88
CA ALA A 148 17.97 -1.35 -9.93
C ALA A 148 19.02 -0.37 -10.52
N ALA A 149 18.62 0.85 -10.83
CA ALA A 149 19.52 1.88 -11.35
C ALA A 149 20.66 2.21 -10.37
N ASP A 150 20.37 2.31 -9.07
CA ASP A 150 21.37 2.56 -8.04
C ASP A 150 22.39 1.41 -7.95
N ARG A 151 21.95 0.15 -8.13
CA ARG A 151 22.85 -1.01 -8.19
C ARG A 151 23.75 -0.98 -9.43
N ASP A 152 23.19 -0.66 -10.59
CA ASP A 152 23.94 -0.56 -11.84
C ASP A 152 24.96 0.58 -11.80
N ALA A 153 24.58 1.72 -11.21
CA ALA A 153 25.46 2.86 -10.99
C ALA A 153 26.63 2.48 -10.07
N ALA A 154 26.37 1.82 -8.94
CA ALA A 154 27.41 1.35 -8.04
C ALA A 154 28.37 0.36 -8.72
N ALA A 155 27.85 -0.58 -9.51
CA ALA A 155 28.67 -1.52 -10.27
C ALA A 155 29.53 -0.81 -11.34
N ALA A 156 28.98 0.18 -12.04
CA ALA A 156 29.71 0.98 -13.03
C ALA A 156 30.83 1.81 -12.38
N GLN A 157 30.54 2.44 -11.22
CA GLN A 157 31.54 3.17 -10.45
C GLN A 157 32.68 2.25 -9.98
N GLY A 158 32.38 1.03 -9.53
CA GLY A 158 33.38 0.02 -9.17
C GLY A 158 34.29 -0.33 -10.36
N ARG A 159 33.71 -0.61 -11.54
CA ARG A 159 34.48 -0.89 -12.77
C ARG A 159 35.34 0.30 -13.20
N ALA A 160 34.82 1.52 -13.07
CA ALA A 160 35.57 2.73 -13.39
C ALA A 160 36.77 2.94 -12.45
N ALA A 161 36.59 2.69 -11.15
CA ALA A 161 37.67 2.75 -10.17
C ALA A 161 38.78 1.71 -10.44
N GLU A 162 38.40 0.48 -10.77
CA GLU A 162 39.35 -0.59 -11.12
C GLU A 162 40.11 -0.28 -12.41
N ALA A 163 39.43 0.22 -13.44
CA ALA A 163 40.06 0.65 -14.68
C ALA A 163 41.04 1.82 -14.45
N ALA A 164 40.67 2.79 -13.61
CA ALA A 164 41.55 3.90 -13.25
C ALA A 164 42.80 3.41 -12.51
N ALA A 165 42.67 2.45 -11.59
CA ALA A 165 43.80 1.84 -10.89
C ALA A 165 44.76 1.14 -11.87
N ARG A 166 44.24 0.32 -12.79
CA ARG A 166 45.04 -0.36 -13.83
C ARG A 166 45.76 0.60 -14.76
N VAL A 167 45.10 1.68 -15.18
CA VAL A 167 45.73 2.72 -16.03
C VAL A 167 46.89 3.37 -15.27
N ASN A 168 46.72 3.65 -13.99
CA ASN A 168 47.78 4.23 -13.17
C ASN A 168 48.97 3.27 -13.01
N GLU A 169 48.72 1.99 -12.71
CA GLU A 169 49.75 0.96 -12.64
C GLU A 169 50.53 0.82 -13.95
N THR A 170 49.81 0.71 -15.07
CA THR A 170 50.42 0.61 -16.40
C THR A 170 51.26 1.85 -16.74
N ARG A 171 50.83 3.05 -16.32
CA ARG A 171 51.61 4.29 -16.48
C ARG A 171 52.92 4.25 -15.68
N ILE A 172 52.87 3.76 -14.45
CA ILE A 172 54.06 3.60 -13.59
C ILE A 172 55.04 2.62 -14.22
N ASP A 173 54.55 1.47 -14.69
CA ASP A 173 55.39 0.45 -15.31
C ASP A 173 55.97 0.89 -16.65
N PHE A 174 55.18 1.59 -17.47
CA PHE A 174 55.67 2.19 -18.71
C PHE A 174 56.77 3.21 -18.44
N ALA A 175 56.59 4.10 -17.44
CA ALA A 175 57.61 5.09 -17.07
C ALA A 175 58.91 4.40 -16.60
N ARG A 176 58.80 3.34 -15.80
CA ARG A 176 59.94 2.54 -15.32
C ARG A 176 60.67 1.83 -16.45
N ALA A 177 59.93 1.18 -17.35
CA ALA A 177 60.50 0.49 -18.51
C ALA A 177 61.19 1.47 -19.47
N THR A 178 60.59 2.64 -19.71
CA THR A 178 61.19 3.70 -20.53
C THR A 178 62.49 4.22 -19.91
N ALA A 179 62.52 4.44 -18.59
CA ALA A 179 63.73 4.87 -17.88
C ALA A 179 64.85 3.80 -17.94
N SER A 180 64.50 2.53 -17.73
CA SER A 180 65.45 1.41 -17.81
C SER A 180 66.04 1.25 -19.22
N LYS A 181 65.19 1.31 -20.25
CA LYS A 181 65.63 1.28 -21.65
C LYS A 181 66.58 2.43 -21.97
N ALA A 182 66.25 3.65 -21.58
CA ALA A 182 67.10 4.82 -21.80
C ALA A 182 68.47 4.67 -21.10
N ALA A 183 68.50 4.13 -19.88
CA ALA A 183 69.75 3.87 -19.16
C ALA A 183 70.62 2.82 -19.88
N ALA A 184 70.02 1.71 -20.32
CA ALA A 184 70.72 0.65 -21.05
C ALA A 184 71.26 1.13 -22.41
N GLU A 185 70.48 1.94 -23.14
CA GLU A 185 70.92 2.55 -24.40
C GLU A 185 72.09 3.52 -24.18
N ALA A 186 72.06 4.33 -23.12
CA ALA A 186 73.16 5.23 -22.76
C ALA A 186 74.44 4.46 -22.42
N GLU A 187 74.33 3.37 -21.65
CA GLU A 187 75.46 2.51 -21.30
C GLU A 187 76.05 1.81 -22.53
N ALA A 188 75.20 1.26 -23.41
CA ALA A 188 75.63 0.64 -24.66
C ALA A 188 76.33 1.64 -25.59
N GLY A 189 75.82 2.88 -25.67
CA GLY A 189 76.45 3.97 -26.41
C GLY A 189 77.84 4.33 -25.86
N ALA A 190 77.96 4.42 -24.54
CA ALA A 190 79.23 4.69 -23.88
C ALA A 190 80.27 3.57 -24.10
N LEU A 191 79.85 2.31 -24.05
CA LEU A 191 80.72 1.16 -24.37
C LEU A 191 81.18 1.18 -25.82
N ARG A 192 80.27 1.42 -26.77
CA ARG A 192 80.62 1.55 -28.20
C ARG A 192 81.63 2.65 -28.43
N ALA A 193 81.44 3.83 -27.84
CA ALA A 193 82.38 4.95 -27.97
C ALA A 193 83.78 4.58 -27.46
N LYS A 194 83.88 3.85 -26.34
CA LYS A 194 85.16 3.36 -25.82
C LYS A 194 85.86 2.38 -26.76
N LEU A 195 85.11 1.43 -27.35
CA LEU A 195 85.64 0.49 -28.33
C LEU A 195 86.12 1.20 -29.60
N ASP A 196 85.37 2.19 -30.09
CA ASP A 196 85.73 2.97 -31.28
C ASP A 196 87.03 3.77 -31.10
N VAL A 197 87.26 4.31 -29.89
CA VAL A 197 88.51 4.98 -29.54
C VAL A 197 89.67 3.97 -29.46
N ALA A 198 89.44 2.80 -28.86
CA ALA A 198 90.45 1.74 -28.77
C ALA A 198 90.84 1.17 -30.14
N ALA A 199 89.92 1.15 -31.11
CA ALA A 199 90.17 0.65 -32.47
C ALA A 199 90.89 1.67 -33.38
N ARG A 200 91.03 2.94 -32.97
CA ARG A 200 91.76 3.99 -33.71
C ARG A 200 93.21 4.19 -33.25
N LEU A 201 93.64 3.48 -32.21
CA LEU A 201 95.01 3.40 -31.72
C LEU A 201 95.75 2.22 -32.37
#